data_AF-A0A848SWA0-F1
#
_entry.id   AF-A0A848SWA0-F1
#
_cell.length_a   1.000
_cell.length_b   1.000
_cell.length_c   1.000
_cell.angle_alpha   90.00
_cell.angle_beta   90.00
_cell.angle_gamma   90.00
#
_symmetry.space_group_name_H-M   'P 1'
#
loop_
_entity.id
_entity.type
_entity.pdbx_description
1 polymer ?
#
loop_
_entity_poly.entity_id
_entity_poly.type
_entity_poly.pdbx_seq_one_letter_code
_entity_poly.pdbx_strand_id
1 'polypeptide(L)'
;MLLLKNLALLLFLAITACNSSNQNNEQVSETDKNENQATLISESQETDWKKKDGLFAEMTTSKGSIFIELFYKRAPMTVANFVGLAEGTISNNAKEAGVPYYDGLKFHRVVPNFVIQGGDPLGNGTGGPGYKFGDEFHPDLKHAGPGILSMANSGPSTNGSQFFITHTATPHLDNKHSVFGKVVEGMDVVNAIEQGDDIVSLKIMRKGSDAKKFKADDDAFKSLQAGAAEKMAEVKAAEQEAMKAAQLELTEMDAWVKKNYPKAKKTESGLFYIVEKEGTGKPAEAGKTVQVHYTGKLITGKKFDSSYDRNQPIGFPLGQGRVIPGWDEGIAMMKEGGKMKLIIPYTLAYGERGFGDIIPPKAPLVFDTELVSVAE
;
A
#
# COMPACT_ATOMS: atom_id res chain seq x y z
N MET A 1 39.50 9.51 -26.09
CA MET A 1 39.75 8.60 -27.23
C MET A 1 38.44 7.86 -27.48
N LEU A 2 37.77 8.20 -28.60
CA LEU A 2 36.45 7.74 -29.15
C LEU A 2 35.20 7.90 -28.24
N LEU A 3 34.18 8.75 -28.49
CA LEU A 3 33.20 8.89 -29.61
C LEU A 3 32.41 7.57 -29.85
N LEU A 4 31.07 7.46 -29.95
CA LEU A 4 29.90 8.26 -30.40
C LEU A 4 28.64 7.79 -29.60
N LYS A 5 27.64 8.60 -29.20
CA LYS A 5 26.55 9.31 -29.92
C LYS A 5 25.42 8.44 -30.58
N ASN A 6 24.18 8.92 -30.38
CA ASN A 6 22.86 8.65 -31.03
C ASN A 6 21.95 7.64 -30.30
N LEU A 7 20.75 7.94 -29.77
CA LEU A 7 19.59 8.78 -30.12
C LEU A 7 18.58 8.15 -31.12
N ALA A 8 17.42 7.78 -30.55
CA ALA A 8 16.02 7.83 -31.04
C ALA A 8 15.42 6.78 -32.02
N LEU A 9 14.19 6.39 -31.64
CA LEU A 9 12.92 6.48 -32.40
C LEU A 9 12.21 5.16 -32.83
N LEU A 10 11.15 4.85 -32.06
CA LEU A 10 9.75 4.60 -32.44
C LEU A 10 9.34 3.75 -33.69
N LEU A 11 8.50 2.75 -33.39
CA LEU A 11 7.14 2.46 -33.95
C LEU A 11 6.90 1.55 -35.20
N PHE A 12 5.88 0.67 -35.02
CA PHE A 12 4.95 -0.03 -35.94
C PHE A 12 5.30 -1.35 -36.67
N LEU A 13 4.71 -2.43 -36.13
CA LEU A 13 3.77 -3.44 -36.71
C LEU A 13 3.76 -3.77 -38.23
N ALA A 14 3.76 -5.10 -38.48
CA ALA A 14 2.77 -5.89 -39.25
C ALA A 14 3.03 -6.36 -40.72
N ILE A 15 3.10 -7.71 -40.85
CA ILE A 15 2.50 -8.64 -41.87
C ILE A 15 3.08 -8.49 -43.32
N THR A 16 3.55 -9.50 -44.09
CA THR A 16 2.91 -10.77 -44.50
C THR A 16 3.87 -11.63 -45.35
N ALA A 17 3.76 -12.96 -45.18
CA ALA A 17 3.94 -14.11 -46.09
C ALA A 17 4.86 -14.05 -47.34
N CYS A 18 5.62 -15.13 -47.61
CA CYS A 18 5.14 -16.28 -48.41
C CYS A 18 6.22 -17.36 -48.66
N ASN A 19 5.70 -18.58 -48.92
CA ASN A 19 6.26 -19.68 -49.73
C ASN A 19 7.45 -20.50 -49.21
N SER A 20 7.57 -21.81 -49.46
CA SER A 20 6.68 -22.91 -49.90
C SER A 20 7.60 -24.13 -50.15
N SER A 21 7.01 -25.32 -50.25
CA SER A 21 7.58 -26.62 -50.68
C SER A 21 8.16 -27.48 -49.54
N ASN A 22 7.90 -28.79 -49.44
CA ASN A 22 7.35 -29.73 -50.41
C ASN A 22 6.67 -30.90 -49.70
N GLN A 23 5.65 -31.47 -50.36
CA GLN A 23 4.86 -32.61 -49.88
C GLN A 23 5.65 -33.92 -49.99
N ASN A 24 5.39 -34.84 -49.04
CA ASN A 24 5.07 -36.22 -49.38
C ASN A 24 4.19 -36.84 -48.29
N ASN A 25 3.16 -37.53 -48.76
CA ASN A 25 1.95 -37.95 -48.09
C ASN A 25 2.07 -39.44 -47.76
N GLU A 26 1.97 -39.82 -46.49
CA GLU A 26 1.50 -41.15 -46.08
C GLU A 26 0.44 -40.95 -44.99
N GLN A 27 -0.75 -41.42 -45.30
CA GLN A 27 -2.00 -41.21 -44.59
C GLN A 27 -2.25 -42.41 -43.67
N VAL A 28 -2.12 -42.23 -42.35
CA VAL A 28 -2.73 -43.13 -41.35
C VAL A 28 -3.32 -42.30 -40.21
N SER A 29 -4.66 -42.25 -40.21
CA SER A 29 -5.63 -41.92 -39.17
C SER A 29 -5.21 -41.08 -37.95
N GLU A 30 -5.80 -39.89 -37.87
CA GLU A 30 -6.02 -39.08 -36.67
C GLU A 30 -6.93 -39.82 -35.68
N THR A 31 -6.35 -40.35 -34.60
CA THR A 31 -6.88 -40.34 -33.24
C THR A 31 -5.77 -40.86 -32.33
N ASP A 32 -5.65 -40.28 -31.13
CA ASP A 32 -4.65 -40.61 -30.09
C ASP A 32 -3.23 -40.04 -30.29
N LYS A 33 -3.04 -38.75 -29.95
CA LYS A 33 -1.77 -38.18 -29.40
C LYS A 33 -1.87 -36.66 -29.15
N ASN A 34 -2.77 -36.23 -28.28
CA ASN A 34 -2.72 -34.86 -27.76
C ASN A 34 -3.07 -34.77 -26.26
N GLU A 35 -2.49 -35.66 -25.46
CA GLU A 35 -2.62 -35.62 -23.98
C GLU A 35 -1.31 -35.28 -23.25
N ASN A 36 -0.18 -35.07 -23.93
CA ASN A 36 1.10 -34.88 -23.23
C ASN A 36 1.86 -33.60 -23.63
N GLN A 37 1.15 -32.47 -23.68
CA GLN A 37 1.79 -31.15 -23.67
C GLN A 37 0.99 -30.07 -22.95
N ALA A 38 0.26 -30.47 -21.90
CA ALA A 38 -0.32 -29.58 -20.90
C ALA A 38 0.08 -30.08 -19.49
N THR A 39 1.39 -30.22 -19.27
CA THR A 39 1.91 -30.63 -17.95
C THR A 39 3.17 -29.85 -17.63
N LEU A 40 3.11 -28.53 -17.77
CA LEU A 40 4.06 -27.64 -17.11
C LEU A 40 3.31 -26.40 -16.64
N ILE A 41 3.36 -26.20 -15.32
CA ILE A 41 2.92 -25.04 -14.54
C ILE A 41 1.44 -25.06 -14.07
N SER A 42 1.13 -25.83 -13.03
CA SER A 42 0.48 -25.34 -11.80
C SER A 42 0.13 -26.50 -10.86
N GLU A 43 1.07 -26.90 -10.01
CA GLU A 43 0.72 -27.57 -8.76
C GLU A 43 1.29 -26.73 -7.62
N SER A 44 0.41 -25.93 -7.04
CA SER A 44 0.57 -25.40 -5.70
C SER A 44 0.94 -26.55 -4.78
N GLN A 45 2.05 -26.42 -4.06
CA GLN A 45 2.34 -27.29 -2.93
C GLN A 45 1.24 -27.08 -1.88
N GLU A 46 0.16 -27.87 -1.95
CA GLU A 46 -0.76 -28.07 -0.85
C GLU A 46 0.02 -28.80 0.24
N THR A 47 0.67 -28.03 1.11
CA THR A 47 1.25 -28.58 2.33
C THR A 47 0.10 -29.12 3.17
N ASP A 48 0.04 -30.43 3.34
CA ASP A 48 -0.86 -31.13 4.26
C ASP A 48 -0.78 -30.48 5.66
N TRP A 49 -1.72 -29.57 5.93
CA TRP A 49 -1.74 -28.78 7.16
C TRP A 49 -1.83 -29.69 8.40
N LYS A 50 -2.31 -30.93 8.23
CA LYS A 50 -2.44 -31.91 9.32
C LYS A 50 -1.07 -32.33 9.85
N LYS A 51 -0.02 -32.29 9.02
CA LYS A 51 1.38 -32.61 9.38
C LYS A 51 2.22 -31.41 9.83
N LYS A 52 1.68 -30.20 9.73
CA LYS A 52 2.41 -28.95 10.04
C LYS A 52 2.28 -28.60 11.53
N ASP A 53 3.40 -28.20 12.13
CA ASP A 53 3.40 -27.54 13.44
C ASP A 53 2.77 -26.16 13.35
N GLY A 54 1.93 -25.80 14.32
CA GLY A 54 1.19 -24.56 14.28
C GLY A 54 0.03 -24.50 15.27
N LEU A 55 -0.63 -23.36 15.27
CA LEU A 55 -1.85 -23.14 16.03
C LEU A 55 -3.03 -23.13 15.05
N PHE A 56 -4.01 -23.97 15.31
CA PHE A 56 -5.17 -24.14 14.43
C PHE A 56 -6.47 -24.02 15.23
N ALA A 57 -7.55 -23.68 14.55
CA ALA A 57 -8.90 -23.72 15.08
C ALA A 57 -9.78 -24.64 14.21
N GLU A 58 -10.60 -25.47 14.85
CA GLU A 58 -11.71 -26.16 14.23
C GLU A 58 -12.99 -25.42 14.62
N MET A 59 -13.66 -24.82 13.65
CA MET A 59 -14.95 -24.17 13.81
C MET A 59 -16.02 -25.08 13.24
N THR A 60 -16.76 -25.77 14.11
CA THR A 60 -17.92 -26.56 13.72
C THR A 60 -19.12 -25.64 13.57
N THR A 61 -19.78 -25.69 12.42
CA THR A 61 -20.95 -24.89 12.08
C THR A 61 -22.16 -25.78 11.79
N SER A 62 -23.34 -25.19 11.63
CA SER A 62 -24.53 -25.89 11.12
C SER A 62 -24.35 -26.47 9.70
N LYS A 63 -23.36 -26.01 8.93
CA LYS A 63 -23.08 -26.43 7.54
C LYS A 63 -21.85 -27.34 7.40
N GLY A 64 -21.12 -27.61 8.49
CA GLY A 64 -19.90 -28.42 8.48
C GLY A 64 -18.75 -27.79 9.28
N SER A 65 -17.56 -28.37 9.22
CA SER A 65 -16.37 -27.86 9.92
C SER A 65 -15.49 -27.01 9.01
N ILE A 66 -14.97 -25.91 9.56
CA ILE A 66 -13.96 -25.03 8.95
C ILE A 66 -12.68 -25.14 9.77
N PHE A 67 -11.56 -25.46 9.13
CA PHE A 67 -10.25 -25.53 9.77
C PHE A 67 -9.42 -24.31 9.39
N ILE A 68 -8.83 -23.66 10.40
CA ILE A 68 -8.17 -22.37 10.24
C ILE A 68 -6.76 -22.45 10.84
N GLU A 69 -5.73 -22.05 10.09
CA GLU A 69 -4.40 -21.76 10.65
C GLU A 69 -4.40 -20.36 11.26
N LEU A 70 -3.95 -20.24 12.51
CA LEU A 70 -3.85 -18.98 13.25
C LEU A 70 -2.41 -18.47 13.24
N PHE A 71 -2.22 -17.21 12.85
CA PHE A 71 -0.91 -16.59 12.64
C PHE A 71 -0.29 -16.04 13.94
N TYR A 72 -0.22 -16.87 14.99
CA TYR A 72 0.18 -16.47 16.34
C TYR A 72 1.58 -15.85 16.47
N LYS A 73 2.48 -16.07 15.50
CA LYS A 73 3.81 -15.43 15.46
C LYS A 73 3.79 -14.03 14.83
N ARG A 74 2.82 -13.74 13.97
CA ARG A 74 2.72 -12.50 13.18
C ARG A 74 1.64 -11.55 13.69
N ALA A 75 0.59 -12.10 14.29
CA ALA A 75 -0.48 -11.36 14.97
C ALA A 75 -0.76 -11.94 16.38
N PRO A 76 0.26 -12.02 17.27
CA PRO A 76 0.12 -12.66 18.59
C PRO A 76 -0.98 -12.07 19.47
N MET A 77 -1.15 -10.74 19.50
CA MET A 77 -2.18 -10.11 20.36
C MET A 77 -3.58 -10.51 19.91
N THR A 78 -3.83 -10.41 18.61
CA THR A 78 -5.13 -10.74 18.00
C THR A 78 -5.44 -12.23 18.15
N VAL A 79 -4.45 -13.09 17.93
CA VAL A 79 -4.61 -14.54 18.11
C VAL A 79 -4.80 -14.91 19.57
N ALA A 80 -4.10 -14.27 20.52
CA ALA A 80 -4.31 -14.50 21.95
C ALA A 80 -5.75 -14.16 22.37
N ASN A 81 -6.30 -13.05 21.89
CA ASN A 81 -7.70 -12.70 22.12
C ASN A 81 -8.66 -13.78 21.59
N PHE A 82 -8.52 -14.16 20.32
CA PHE A 82 -9.41 -15.14 19.69
C PHE A 82 -9.35 -16.51 20.37
N VAL A 83 -8.14 -17.00 20.65
CA VAL A 83 -7.91 -18.28 21.34
C VAL A 83 -8.44 -18.23 22.77
N GLY A 84 -8.17 -17.15 23.50
CA GLY A 84 -8.60 -17.03 24.88
C GLY A 84 -10.11 -16.93 25.04
N LEU A 85 -10.78 -16.25 24.11
CA LEU A 85 -12.24 -16.26 24.02
C LEU A 85 -12.78 -17.66 23.65
N ALA A 86 -12.16 -18.35 22.68
CA ALA A 86 -12.55 -19.71 22.32
C ALA A 86 -12.43 -20.70 23.49
N GLU A 87 -11.43 -20.56 24.34
CA GLU A 87 -11.18 -21.44 25.48
C GLU A 87 -11.81 -20.97 26.80
N GLY A 88 -12.43 -19.78 26.81
CA GLY A 88 -12.99 -19.18 28.03
C GLY A 88 -11.93 -18.73 29.05
N THR A 89 -10.68 -18.57 28.63
CA THR A 89 -9.53 -18.16 29.48
C THR A 89 -9.29 -16.66 29.51
N ILE A 90 -10.03 -15.89 28.71
CA ILE A 90 -10.08 -14.42 28.78
C ILE A 90 -11.43 -13.97 29.33
N SER A 91 -11.36 -13.08 30.32
CA SER A 91 -12.54 -12.49 30.95
C SER A 91 -13.34 -11.65 29.95
N ASN A 92 -14.65 -11.83 29.91
CA ASN A 92 -15.57 -11.08 29.04
C ASN A 92 -16.91 -10.84 29.75
N ASN A 93 -17.76 -10.01 29.16
CA ASN A 93 -19.07 -9.66 29.74
C ASN A 93 -20.27 -10.41 29.14
N ALA A 94 -20.05 -11.36 28.22
CA ALA A 94 -21.12 -12.06 27.51
C ALA A 94 -21.32 -13.51 28.00
N LYS A 95 -20.28 -14.14 28.54
CA LYS A 95 -20.29 -15.52 29.05
C LYS A 95 -19.58 -15.56 30.40
N GLU A 96 -19.97 -16.54 31.23
CA GLU A 96 -19.29 -16.81 32.49
C GLU A 96 -17.83 -17.26 32.25
N ALA A 97 -16.97 -17.07 33.25
CA ALA A 97 -15.56 -17.46 33.17
C ALA A 97 -15.42 -18.98 32.92
N GLY A 98 -14.50 -19.37 32.03
CA GLY A 98 -14.29 -20.77 31.64
C GLY A 98 -15.31 -21.31 30.63
N VAL A 99 -16.32 -20.53 30.24
CA VAL A 99 -17.26 -20.92 29.16
C VAL A 99 -16.71 -20.44 27.81
N PRO A 100 -16.58 -21.33 26.81
CA PRO A 100 -16.23 -20.96 25.44
C PRO A 100 -17.11 -19.83 24.89
N TYR A 101 -16.49 -18.73 24.48
CA TYR A 101 -17.20 -17.51 24.07
C TYR A 101 -18.02 -17.70 22.80
N TYR A 102 -17.41 -18.36 21.81
CA TYR A 102 -17.92 -18.46 20.44
C TYR A 102 -18.98 -19.56 20.25
N ASP A 103 -19.10 -20.47 21.20
CA ASP A 103 -20.03 -21.59 21.13
C ASP A 103 -21.49 -21.09 21.19
N GLY A 104 -22.26 -21.49 20.17
CA GLY A 104 -23.65 -21.09 19.96
C GLY A 104 -23.84 -19.69 19.38
N LEU A 105 -22.78 -18.98 18.98
CA LEU A 105 -22.91 -17.68 18.31
C LEU A 105 -23.32 -17.83 16.85
N LYS A 106 -23.80 -16.74 16.24
CA LYS A 106 -24.27 -16.73 14.86
C LYS A 106 -23.32 -16.03 13.90
N PHE A 107 -23.33 -16.48 12.64
CA PHE A 107 -22.93 -15.66 11.51
C PHE A 107 -24.03 -14.63 11.22
N HIS A 108 -23.98 -13.50 11.93
CA HIS A 108 -25.03 -12.49 11.91
C HIS A 108 -25.05 -11.65 10.62
N ARG A 109 -23.98 -11.67 9.83
CA ARG A 109 -23.88 -10.94 8.57
C ARG A 109 -23.15 -11.76 7.53
N VAL A 110 -23.78 -11.97 6.38
CA VAL A 110 -23.20 -12.63 5.22
C VAL A 110 -23.37 -11.73 4.01
N VAL A 111 -22.27 -11.39 3.36
CA VAL A 111 -22.27 -10.59 2.13
C VAL A 111 -21.72 -11.47 1.01
N PRO A 112 -22.57 -11.90 0.05
CA PRO A 112 -22.15 -12.75 -1.06
C PRO A 112 -20.93 -12.18 -1.79
N ASN A 113 -19.98 -13.05 -2.14
CA ASN A 113 -18.71 -12.72 -2.79
C ASN A 113 -17.86 -11.67 -2.04
N PHE A 114 -18.05 -11.54 -0.73
CA PHE A 114 -17.24 -10.64 0.09
C PHE A 114 -16.79 -11.33 1.37
N VAL A 115 -17.68 -11.51 2.36
CA VAL A 115 -17.33 -12.07 3.68
C VAL A 115 -18.51 -12.75 4.37
N ILE A 116 -18.21 -13.72 5.23
CA ILE A 116 -19.09 -14.16 6.32
C ILE A 116 -18.56 -13.58 7.64
N GLN A 117 -19.43 -13.00 8.47
CA GLN A 117 -19.06 -12.31 9.70
C GLN A 117 -19.80 -12.89 10.91
N GLY A 118 -19.04 -13.17 11.97
CA GLY A 118 -19.52 -13.80 13.21
C GLY A 118 -18.84 -13.21 14.45
N GLY A 119 -18.98 -13.90 15.59
CA GLY A 119 -18.34 -13.52 16.84
C GLY A 119 -19.05 -12.41 17.63
N ASP A 120 -20.30 -12.10 17.29
CA ASP A 120 -21.16 -11.19 18.07
C ASP A 120 -22.06 -11.99 19.02
N PRO A 121 -21.98 -11.78 20.35
CA PRO A 121 -22.84 -12.46 21.32
C PRO A 121 -24.31 -12.04 21.24
N LEU A 122 -24.61 -10.87 20.67
CA LEU A 122 -25.99 -10.40 20.47
C LEU A 122 -26.59 -10.84 19.13
N GLY A 123 -25.76 -11.29 18.20
CA GLY A 123 -26.17 -11.72 16.86
C GLY A 123 -26.75 -10.61 15.98
N ASN A 124 -26.51 -9.33 16.28
CA ASN A 124 -27.06 -8.17 15.56
C ASN A 124 -25.98 -7.21 15.00
N GLY A 125 -24.71 -7.57 15.14
CA GLY A 125 -23.53 -6.82 14.71
C GLY A 125 -22.99 -5.80 15.73
N THR A 126 -23.62 -5.64 16.90
CA THR A 126 -23.29 -4.54 17.85
C THR A 126 -22.65 -4.98 19.16
N GLY A 127 -22.68 -6.27 19.47
CA GLY A 127 -22.09 -6.80 20.70
C GLY A 127 -20.58 -7.05 20.57
N GLY A 128 -19.99 -7.48 21.68
CA GLY A 128 -18.57 -7.76 21.80
C GLY A 128 -18.22 -8.33 23.17
N PRO A 129 -16.93 -8.48 23.51
CA PRO A 129 -16.51 -9.14 24.74
C PRO A 129 -16.45 -8.19 25.96
N GLY A 130 -16.85 -6.92 25.78
CA GLY A 130 -16.82 -5.90 26.84
C GLY A 130 -15.54 -5.05 26.86
N TYR A 131 -14.61 -5.28 25.95
CA TYR A 131 -13.39 -4.50 25.78
C TYR A 131 -13.05 -4.32 24.29
N LYS A 132 -12.08 -3.43 24.03
CA LYS A 132 -11.50 -3.18 22.70
C LYS A 132 -9.97 -3.22 22.77
N PHE A 133 -9.33 -3.59 21.67
CA PHE A 133 -7.87 -3.57 21.56
C PHE A 133 -7.39 -3.07 20.18
N GLY A 134 -6.10 -2.76 20.12
CA GLY A 134 -5.43 -2.15 18.97
C GLY A 134 -5.41 -3.04 17.72
N ASP A 135 -5.13 -2.43 16.57
CA ASP A 135 -4.87 -3.16 15.33
C ASP A 135 -3.48 -3.77 15.31
N GLU A 136 -3.33 -4.88 14.60
CA GLU A 136 -2.09 -5.63 14.50
C GLU A 136 -1.84 -6.02 13.03
N PHE A 137 -1.07 -5.18 12.33
CA PHE A 137 -0.77 -5.36 10.92
C PHE A 137 0.63 -5.95 10.73
N HIS A 138 0.76 -6.81 9.73
CA HIS A 138 2.03 -7.40 9.33
C HIS A 138 2.19 -7.27 7.80
N PRO A 139 3.39 -6.96 7.27
CA PRO A 139 3.62 -6.78 5.84
C PRO A 139 3.14 -7.95 4.97
N ASP A 140 3.32 -9.17 5.45
CA ASP A 140 2.92 -10.40 4.74
C ASP A 140 1.47 -10.84 4.96
N LEU A 141 0.71 -10.13 5.81
CA LEU A 141 -0.67 -10.48 6.10
C LEU A 141 -1.60 -9.53 5.36
N LYS A 142 -2.18 -10.03 4.27
CA LYS A 142 -3.03 -9.29 3.34
C LYS A 142 -4.29 -10.07 3.03
N HIS A 143 -5.35 -9.36 2.66
CA HIS A 143 -6.60 -9.93 2.19
C HIS A 143 -6.49 -10.33 0.71
N ALA A 144 -5.48 -11.15 0.40
CA ALA A 144 -5.06 -11.47 -0.96
C ALA A 144 -5.91 -12.57 -1.65
N GLY A 145 -6.88 -13.17 -0.95
CA GLY A 145 -7.67 -14.26 -1.49
C GLY A 145 -8.82 -14.72 -0.58
N PRO A 146 -9.50 -15.82 -0.95
CA PRO A 146 -10.53 -16.45 -0.13
C PRO A 146 -9.96 -17.03 1.18
N GLY A 147 -10.82 -17.19 2.17
CA GLY A 147 -10.53 -17.87 3.42
C GLY A 147 -9.64 -17.08 4.38
N ILE A 148 -9.45 -15.78 4.18
CA ILE A 148 -8.66 -14.96 5.11
C ILE A 148 -9.52 -14.62 6.32
N LEU A 149 -9.05 -15.00 7.52
CA LEU A 149 -9.68 -14.67 8.80
C LEU A 149 -9.11 -13.35 9.33
N SER A 150 -9.99 -12.40 9.60
CA SER A 150 -9.63 -11.03 9.98
C SER A 150 -10.61 -10.45 11.00
N MET A 151 -10.14 -9.53 11.84
CA MET A 151 -10.98 -8.88 12.86
C MET A 151 -11.94 -7.88 12.22
N ALA A 152 -13.22 -7.97 12.59
CA ALA A 152 -14.17 -6.89 12.33
C ALA A 152 -13.93 -5.75 13.34
N ASN A 153 -14.00 -4.51 12.88
CA ASN A 153 -13.84 -3.32 13.71
C ASN A 153 -14.73 -2.17 13.19
N SER A 154 -14.90 -1.12 13.99
CA SER A 154 -15.67 0.09 13.66
C SER A 154 -14.76 1.30 13.45
N GLY A 155 -13.52 1.06 13.03
CA GLY A 155 -12.46 2.07 12.93
C GLY A 155 -11.19 1.65 13.67
N PRO A 156 -10.11 2.44 13.56
CA PRO A 156 -8.81 2.09 14.10
C PRO A 156 -8.86 1.74 15.59
N SER A 157 -8.18 0.66 15.98
CA SER A 157 -8.04 0.20 17.37
C SER A 157 -9.36 -0.11 18.08
N THR A 158 -10.32 -0.69 17.35
CA THR A 158 -11.62 -1.10 17.90
C THR A 158 -11.89 -2.60 17.74
N ASN A 159 -10.85 -3.42 17.65
CA ASN A 159 -10.99 -4.88 17.60
C ASN A 159 -11.62 -5.40 18.91
N GLY A 160 -12.46 -6.43 18.81
CA GLY A 160 -13.15 -7.06 19.93
C GLY A 160 -13.22 -8.58 19.77
N SER A 161 -14.43 -9.14 19.70
CA SER A 161 -14.64 -10.58 19.46
C SER A 161 -15.05 -10.90 18.02
N GLN A 162 -15.62 -9.92 17.32
CA GLN A 162 -16.18 -10.13 15.99
C GLN A 162 -15.07 -10.31 14.94
N PHE A 163 -15.28 -11.25 14.05
CA PHE A 163 -14.36 -11.59 12.96
C PHE A 163 -15.13 -11.80 11.67
N PHE A 164 -14.41 -11.79 10.55
CA PHE A 164 -14.94 -12.22 9.27
C PHE A 164 -13.97 -13.15 8.53
N ILE A 165 -14.53 -13.98 7.65
CA ILE A 165 -13.79 -14.84 6.72
C ILE A 165 -14.13 -14.39 5.29
N THR A 166 -13.11 -14.16 4.47
CA THR A 166 -13.30 -13.67 3.10
C THR A 166 -13.79 -14.75 2.13
N HIS A 167 -14.69 -14.40 1.21
CA HIS A 167 -15.04 -15.23 0.04
C HIS A 167 -14.09 -14.99 -1.13
N THR A 168 -13.50 -13.80 -1.23
CA THR A 168 -12.61 -13.39 -2.34
C THR A 168 -11.47 -12.51 -1.81
N ALA A 169 -10.55 -12.11 -2.67
CA ALA A 169 -9.56 -11.08 -2.30
C ALA A 169 -10.26 -9.74 -2.00
N THR A 170 -9.85 -9.06 -0.92
CA THR A 170 -10.42 -7.78 -0.46
C THR A 170 -9.31 -6.78 -0.06
N PRO A 171 -8.39 -6.42 -0.98
CA PRO A 171 -7.19 -5.62 -0.65
C PRO A 171 -7.50 -4.22 -0.10
N HIS A 172 -8.71 -3.70 -0.34
CA HIS A 172 -9.17 -2.42 0.22
C HIS A 172 -9.32 -2.44 1.76
N LEU A 173 -9.28 -3.63 2.38
CA LEU A 173 -9.28 -3.86 3.84
C LEU A 173 -7.86 -3.96 4.43
N ASP A 174 -6.82 -4.01 3.61
CA ASP A 174 -5.43 -4.10 4.08
C ASP A 174 -5.06 -2.89 4.93
N ASN A 175 -4.36 -3.15 6.04
CA ASN A 175 -3.98 -2.15 7.04
C ASN A 175 -5.18 -1.38 7.64
N LYS A 176 -6.38 -1.96 7.56
CA LYS A 176 -7.60 -1.49 8.26
C LYS A 176 -8.19 -2.57 9.17
N HIS A 177 -8.03 -3.83 8.80
CA HIS A 177 -8.48 -5.00 9.57
C HIS A 177 -7.32 -5.95 9.84
N SER A 178 -7.17 -6.39 11.08
CA SER A 178 -6.08 -7.26 11.53
C SER A 178 -6.31 -8.68 11.01
N VAL A 179 -5.55 -9.09 9.99
CA VAL A 179 -5.54 -10.49 9.51
C VAL A 179 -4.81 -11.35 10.54
N PHE A 180 -5.45 -12.41 10.99
CA PHE A 180 -4.89 -13.26 12.06
C PHE A 180 -5.02 -14.77 11.80
N GLY A 181 -5.60 -15.16 10.67
CA GLY A 181 -5.58 -16.56 10.25
C GLY A 181 -6.00 -16.77 8.79
N LYS A 182 -6.01 -18.04 8.37
CA LYS A 182 -6.45 -18.46 7.05
C LYS A 182 -7.08 -19.86 7.11
N VAL A 183 -8.19 -20.05 6.40
CA VAL A 183 -8.83 -21.34 6.18
C VAL A 183 -7.87 -22.27 5.43
N VAL A 184 -7.67 -23.46 5.98
CA VAL A 184 -6.81 -24.52 5.42
C VAL A 184 -7.62 -25.74 4.96
N GLU A 185 -8.87 -25.88 5.41
CA GLU A 185 -9.83 -26.91 4.97
C GLU A 185 -11.26 -26.42 5.31
N GLY A 186 -12.26 -26.75 4.47
CA GLY A 186 -13.65 -26.32 4.66
C GLY A 186 -14.02 -24.97 4.01
N MET A 187 -13.36 -24.58 2.91
CA MET A 187 -13.72 -23.36 2.16
C MET A 187 -15.09 -23.49 1.47
N ASP A 188 -15.47 -24.70 1.07
CA ASP A 188 -16.81 -25.04 0.60
C ASP A 188 -17.87 -24.79 1.69
N VAL A 189 -17.56 -25.14 2.95
CA VAL A 189 -18.42 -24.82 4.11
C VAL A 189 -18.55 -23.31 4.28
N VAL A 190 -17.44 -22.55 4.24
CA VAL A 190 -17.46 -21.08 4.29
C VAL A 190 -18.41 -20.50 3.25
N ASN A 191 -18.33 -20.98 2.00
CA ASN A 191 -19.17 -20.51 0.91
C ASN A 191 -20.65 -20.90 1.06
N ALA A 192 -20.95 -21.94 1.84
CA ALA A 192 -22.30 -22.44 2.10
C ALA A 192 -22.98 -21.80 3.31
N ILE A 193 -22.24 -21.02 4.13
CA ILE A 193 -22.80 -20.32 5.28
C ILE A 193 -23.79 -19.24 4.83
N GLU A 194 -24.95 -19.23 5.47
CA GLU A 194 -26.01 -18.25 5.30
C GLU A 194 -26.17 -17.40 6.58
N GLN A 195 -26.78 -16.23 6.45
CA GLN A 195 -27.00 -15.36 7.60
C GLN A 195 -27.90 -16.06 8.63
N GLY A 196 -27.43 -16.11 9.88
CA GLY A 196 -28.12 -16.72 11.01
C GLY A 196 -27.66 -18.14 11.34
N ASP A 197 -26.82 -18.76 10.49
CA ASP A 197 -26.18 -20.04 10.76
C ASP A 197 -25.33 -20.00 12.03
N ASP A 198 -25.24 -21.14 12.71
CA ASP A 198 -24.64 -21.25 14.02
C ASP A 198 -23.18 -21.69 13.95
N ILE A 199 -22.37 -21.09 14.80
CA ILE A 199 -21.07 -21.60 15.24
C ILE A 199 -21.37 -22.56 16.39
N VAL A 200 -21.48 -23.85 16.08
CA VAL A 200 -21.80 -24.90 17.05
C VAL A 200 -20.72 -25.01 18.11
N SER A 201 -19.44 -25.04 17.70
CA SER A 201 -18.31 -24.98 18.63
C SER A 201 -17.04 -24.47 17.96
N LEU A 202 -16.14 -23.87 18.74
CA LEU A 202 -14.81 -23.47 18.27
C LEU A 202 -13.70 -24.08 19.15
N LYS A 203 -12.90 -24.98 18.59
CA LYS A 203 -11.85 -25.71 19.32
C LYS A 203 -10.46 -25.35 18.85
N ILE A 204 -9.52 -25.19 19.77
CA ILE A 204 -8.13 -24.84 19.48
C ILE A 204 -7.23 -26.08 19.48
N MET A 205 -6.39 -26.21 18.45
CA MET A 205 -5.41 -27.29 18.29
C MET A 205 -3.99 -26.73 18.27
N ARG A 206 -3.16 -27.18 19.22
CA ARG A 206 -1.75 -26.79 19.36
C ARG A 206 -0.84 -27.93 18.89
N LYS A 207 -0.19 -27.77 17.73
CA LYS A 207 0.76 -28.74 17.16
C LYS A 207 2.19 -28.18 17.23
N GLY A 208 3.13 -29.00 17.70
CA GLY A 208 4.52 -28.58 17.92
C GLY A 208 4.77 -27.90 19.26
N SER A 209 6.06 -27.79 19.64
CA SER A 209 6.48 -27.23 20.93
C SER A 209 6.15 -25.75 21.06
N ASP A 210 6.27 -24.99 19.97
CA ASP A 210 6.07 -23.53 19.99
C ASP A 210 4.60 -23.19 20.21
N ALA A 211 3.68 -23.82 19.46
CA ALA A 211 2.25 -23.57 19.60
C ALA A 211 1.73 -24.00 20.98
N LYS A 212 2.27 -25.08 21.55
CA LYS A 212 1.94 -25.54 22.91
C LYS A 212 2.35 -24.55 24.01
N LYS A 213 3.36 -23.71 23.76
CA LYS A 213 3.81 -22.66 24.69
C LYS A 213 3.00 -21.37 24.56
N PHE A 214 2.23 -21.20 23.49
CA PHE A 214 1.45 -19.99 23.27
C PHE A 214 0.30 -19.91 24.28
N LYS A 215 0.38 -18.91 25.16
CA LYS A 215 -0.63 -18.61 26.18
C LYS A 215 -1.64 -17.60 25.64
N ALA A 216 -2.89 -17.79 26.02
CA ALA A 216 -4.03 -16.98 25.63
C ALA A 216 -4.96 -16.75 26.83
N ASP A 217 -4.37 -16.44 27.97
CA ASP A 217 -5.07 -16.04 29.18
C ASP A 217 -5.06 -14.50 29.30
N ASP A 218 -5.80 -13.97 30.28
CA ASP A 218 -5.91 -12.52 30.53
C ASP A 218 -4.53 -11.84 30.67
N ASP A 219 -3.58 -12.49 31.35
CA ASP A 219 -2.25 -11.91 31.59
C ASP A 219 -1.39 -11.88 30.33
N ALA A 220 -1.39 -12.97 29.56
CA ALA A 220 -0.70 -13.01 28.27
C ALA A 220 -1.28 -11.98 27.30
N PHE A 221 -2.60 -11.85 27.23
CA PHE A 221 -3.25 -10.87 26.36
C PHE A 221 -2.92 -9.42 26.77
N LYS A 222 -3.00 -9.09 28.07
CA LYS A 222 -2.61 -7.76 28.59
C LYS A 222 -1.15 -7.44 28.31
N SER A 223 -0.24 -8.42 28.47
CA SER A 223 1.18 -8.23 28.18
C SER A 223 1.42 -7.95 26.70
N LEU A 224 0.77 -8.69 25.81
CA LEU A 224 0.84 -8.45 24.37
C LEU A 224 0.26 -7.09 23.99
N GLN A 225 -0.84 -6.69 24.61
CA GLN A 225 -1.46 -5.38 24.39
C GLN A 225 -0.54 -4.23 24.83
N ALA A 226 0.11 -4.35 25.99
CA ALA A 226 1.08 -3.38 26.48
C ALA A 226 2.28 -3.26 25.52
N GLY A 227 2.86 -4.38 25.11
CA GLY A 227 3.99 -4.39 24.16
C GLY A 227 3.63 -3.83 22.77
N ALA A 228 2.39 -4.06 22.31
CA ALA A 228 1.91 -3.45 21.06
C ALA A 228 1.73 -1.94 21.19
N ALA A 229 1.24 -1.46 22.34
CA ALA A 229 1.09 -0.03 22.61
C ALA A 229 2.45 0.70 22.70
N GLU A 230 3.45 0.08 23.32
CA GLU A 230 4.83 0.60 23.38
C GLU A 230 5.43 0.75 21.99
N LYS A 231 5.39 -0.29 21.16
CA LYS A 231 5.87 -0.23 19.77
C LYS A 231 5.17 0.85 18.95
N MET A 232 3.85 0.99 19.13
CA MET A 232 3.07 2.03 18.45
C MET A 232 3.48 3.44 18.93
N ALA A 233 3.78 3.61 20.21
CA ALA A 233 4.26 4.88 20.75
C ALA A 233 5.65 5.24 20.18
N GLU A 234 6.55 4.27 20.05
CA GLU A 234 7.88 4.46 19.43
C GLU A 234 7.76 4.89 17.96
N VAL A 235 6.90 4.22 17.17
CA VAL A 235 6.67 4.59 15.76
C VAL A 235 6.11 6.01 15.66
N LYS A 236 5.11 6.36 16.48
CA LYS A 236 4.53 7.71 16.49
C LYS A 236 5.55 8.76 16.90
N ALA A 237 6.41 8.48 17.86
CA ALA A 237 7.48 9.40 18.28
C ALA A 237 8.46 9.63 17.12
N ALA A 238 8.90 8.56 16.44
CA ALA A 238 9.79 8.67 15.29
C ALA A 238 9.16 9.46 14.12
N GLU A 239 7.88 9.23 13.82
CA GLU A 239 7.13 10.00 12.81
C GLU A 239 7.02 11.49 13.19
N GLN A 240 6.73 11.79 14.46
CA GLN A 240 6.67 13.16 14.96
C GLN A 240 8.02 13.87 14.88
N GLU A 241 9.10 13.17 15.24
CA GLU A 241 10.47 13.70 15.10
C GLU A 241 10.83 13.97 13.64
N ALA A 242 10.49 13.06 12.72
CA ALA A 242 10.69 13.25 11.29
C ALA A 242 9.91 14.44 10.75
N MET A 243 8.63 14.59 11.13
CA MET A 243 7.82 15.75 10.74
C MET A 243 8.39 17.06 11.30
N LYS A 244 8.86 17.06 12.56
CA LYS A 244 9.49 18.23 13.18
C LYS A 244 10.78 18.61 12.46
N ALA A 245 11.60 17.62 12.07
CA ALA A 245 12.81 17.86 11.29
C ALA A 245 12.49 18.44 9.91
N ALA A 246 11.50 17.89 9.20
CA ALA A 246 11.06 18.43 7.90
C ALA A 246 10.51 19.86 8.02
N GLN A 247 9.73 20.15 9.06
CA GLN A 247 9.22 21.49 9.32
C GLN A 247 10.34 22.49 9.65
N LEU A 248 11.37 22.05 10.39
CA LEU A 248 12.54 22.87 10.68
C LEU A 248 13.31 23.21 9.39
N GLU A 249 13.56 22.23 8.52
CA GLU A 249 14.21 22.44 7.22
C GLU A 249 13.45 23.45 6.34
N LEU A 250 12.12 23.36 6.29
CA LEU A 250 11.29 24.34 5.58
C LEU A 250 11.37 25.73 6.21
N THR A 251 11.41 25.83 7.54
CA THR A 251 11.50 27.10 8.25
C THR A 251 12.86 27.78 8.02
N GLU A 252 13.94 27.00 8.00
CA GLU A 252 15.28 27.49 7.67
C GLU A 252 15.36 27.98 6.22
N MET A 253 14.69 27.27 5.30
CA MET A 253 14.56 27.71 3.91
C MET A 253 13.82 29.04 3.80
N ASP A 254 12.68 29.20 4.48
CA ASP A 254 11.93 30.46 4.51
C ASP A 254 12.80 31.63 5.01
N ALA A 255 13.55 31.42 6.08
CA ALA A 255 14.46 32.43 6.63
C ALA A 255 15.59 32.78 5.63
N TRP A 256 16.16 31.77 4.97
CA TRP A 256 17.19 31.96 3.95
C TRP A 256 16.65 32.73 2.74
N VAL A 257 15.46 32.39 2.23
CA VAL A 257 14.84 33.11 1.11
C VAL A 257 14.53 34.54 1.49
N LYS A 258 13.94 34.78 2.67
CA LYS A 258 13.66 36.15 3.14
C LYS A 258 14.92 37.02 3.23
N LYS A 259 16.07 36.42 3.62
CA LYS A 259 17.36 37.11 3.70
C LYS A 259 17.98 37.40 2.32
N ASN A 260 17.98 36.42 1.42
CA ASN A 260 18.71 36.51 0.14
C ASN A 260 17.85 37.05 -1.01
N TYR A 261 16.53 36.89 -0.91
CA TYR A 261 15.53 37.24 -1.92
C TYR A 261 14.33 37.94 -1.26
N PRO A 262 14.50 39.15 -0.69
CA PRO A 262 13.46 39.82 0.09
C PRO A 262 12.19 40.19 -0.71
N LYS A 263 12.24 40.13 -2.05
CA LYS A 263 11.09 40.35 -2.94
C LYS A 263 10.35 39.07 -3.32
N ALA A 264 10.83 37.91 -2.86
CA ALA A 264 10.20 36.63 -3.18
C ALA A 264 8.82 36.52 -2.53
N LYS A 265 7.85 36.07 -3.31
CA LYS A 265 6.54 35.62 -2.85
C LYS A 265 6.58 34.10 -2.67
N LYS A 266 5.73 33.57 -1.79
CA LYS A 266 5.62 32.13 -1.51
C LYS A 266 4.21 31.64 -1.89
N THR A 267 4.12 30.51 -2.56
CA THR A 267 2.85 29.83 -2.85
C THR A 267 2.48 28.87 -1.71
N GLU A 268 1.29 28.28 -1.76
CA GLU A 268 0.82 27.30 -0.75
C GLU A 268 1.66 26.02 -0.73
N SER A 269 2.20 25.59 -1.88
CA SER A 269 3.08 24.42 -1.98
C SER A 269 4.47 24.68 -1.37
N GLY A 270 4.81 25.94 -1.11
CA GLY A 270 6.12 26.37 -0.64
C GLY A 270 7.09 26.80 -1.74
N LEU A 271 6.65 26.87 -3.00
CA LEU A 271 7.45 27.47 -4.08
C LEU A 271 7.62 28.97 -3.82
N PHE A 272 8.86 29.44 -3.90
CA PHE A 272 9.16 30.86 -3.87
C PHE A 272 9.41 31.38 -5.28
N TYR A 273 8.96 32.61 -5.55
CA TYR A 273 9.16 33.20 -6.86
C TYR A 273 9.31 34.72 -6.82
N ILE A 274 10.01 35.25 -7.81
CA ILE A 274 10.12 36.68 -8.10
C ILE A 274 9.77 36.88 -9.57
N VAL A 275 8.75 37.68 -9.86
CA VAL A 275 8.49 38.17 -11.22
C VAL A 275 9.54 39.23 -11.55
N GLU A 276 10.44 38.92 -12.47
CA GLU A 276 11.47 39.86 -12.93
C GLU A 276 10.97 40.68 -14.13
N LYS A 277 10.14 40.07 -14.98
CA LYS A 277 9.48 40.73 -16.11
C LYS A 277 8.13 40.06 -16.37
N GLU A 278 7.06 40.83 -16.39
CA GLU A 278 5.75 40.33 -16.79
C GLU A 278 5.72 40.04 -18.30
N GLY A 279 5.21 38.88 -18.69
CA GLY A 279 4.99 38.54 -20.09
C GLY A 279 3.76 39.25 -20.65
N THR A 280 3.74 39.45 -21.97
CA THR A 280 2.62 40.12 -22.67
C THR A 280 1.91 39.20 -23.65
N GLY A 281 2.47 38.02 -23.93
CA GLY A 281 1.86 37.04 -24.83
C GLY A 281 0.93 36.06 -24.10
N LYS A 282 0.79 34.86 -24.68
CA LYS A 282 -0.13 33.82 -24.22
C LYS A 282 0.17 33.37 -22.79
N PRO A 283 -0.85 33.11 -21.94
CA PRO A 283 -0.64 32.49 -20.65
C PRO A 283 -0.14 31.05 -20.80
N ALA A 284 0.69 30.60 -19.86
CA ALA A 284 1.12 29.21 -19.81
C ALA A 284 -0.03 28.35 -19.25
N GLU A 285 -0.55 27.43 -20.08
CA GLU A 285 -1.69 26.58 -19.73
C GLU A 285 -1.29 25.12 -19.59
N ALA A 286 -1.83 24.44 -18.57
CA ALA A 286 -1.61 23.02 -18.37
C ALA A 286 -2.07 22.21 -19.60
N GLY A 287 -1.27 21.21 -20.00
CA GLY A 287 -1.49 20.39 -21.19
C GLY A 287 -0.91 20.98 -22.48
N LYS A 288 -0.59 22.28 -22.52
CA LYS A 288 0.11 22.89 -23.66
C LYS A 288 1.61 22.66 -23.57
N THR A 289 2.27 22.63 -24.73
CA THR A 289 3.73 22.59 -24.78
C THR A 289 4.28 24.01 -24.64
N VAL A 290 5.18 24.20 -23.67
CA VAL A 290 5.87 25.47 -23.44
C VAL A 290 7.35 25.36 -23.80
N GLN A 291 7.95 26.46 -24.25
CA GLN A 291 9.39 26.56 -24.48
C GLN A 291 9.99 27.51 -23.44
N VAL A 292 10.96 27.04 -22.66
CA VAL A 292 11.52 27.80 -21.54
C VAL A 292 13.04 27.90 -21.67
N HIS A 293 13.56 29.12 -21.59
CA HIS A 293 14.96 29.34 -21.29
C HIS A 293 15.18 29.33 -19.78
N TYR A 294 16.29 28.75 -19.32
CA TYR A 294 16.58 28.66 -17.90
C TYR A 294 18.07 28.65 -17.59
N THR A 295 18.40 29.04 -16.36
CA THR A 295 19.66 28.69 -15.70
C THR A 295 19.37 28.17 -14.30
N GLY A 296 19.77 26.94 -14.03
CA GLY A 296 19.62 26.28 -12.73
C GLY A 296 20.90 26.36 -11.90
N LYS A 297 20.76 26.76 -10.63
CA LYS A 297 21.84 26.91 -9.66
C LYS A 297 21.48 26.26 -8.32
N LEU A 298 22.47 25.75 -7.61
CA LEU A 298 22.34 25.44 -6.18
C LEU A 298 22.28 26.74 -5.36
N ILE A 299 21.79 26.68 -4.12
CA ILE A 299 21.78 27.83 -3.20
C ILE A 299 23.16 28.43 -2.91
N THR A 300 24.23 27.67 -3.17
CA THR A 300 25.63 28.16 -3.12
C THR A 300 26.01 29.04 -4.31
N GLY A 301 25.13 29.18 -5.30
CA GLY A 301 25.38 29.88 -6.56
C GLY A 301 26.00 29.01 -7.66
N LYS A 302 26.40 27.76 -7.34
CA LYS A 302 26.97 26.83 -8.33
C LYS A 302 25.93 26.50 -9.40
N LYS A 303 26.17 26.95 -10.64
CA LYS A 303 25.39 26.57 -11.83
C LYS A 303 25.56 25.08 -12.09
N PHE A 304 24.45 24.38 -12.29
CA PHE A 304 24.48 22.96 -12.68
C PHE A 304 24.01 22.74 -14.12
N ASP A 305 23.12 23.58 -14.63
CA ASP A 305 22.65 23.51 -16.02
C ASP A 305 22.12 24.86 -16.50
N SER A 306 22.18 25.10 -17.80
CA SER A 306 21.58 26.27 -18.46
C SER A 306 21.26 25.97 -19.91
N SER A 307 20.06 26.34 -20.34
CA SER A 307 19.69 26.20 -21.75
C SER A 307 20.38 27.24 -22.64
N TYR A 308 20.87 28.34 -22.08
CA TYR A 308 21.65 29.34 -22.81
C TYR A 308 23.03 28.82 -23.22
N ASP A 309 23.64 27.90 -22.46
CA ASP A 309 24.91 27.27 -22.83
C ASP A 309 24.81 26.49 -24.16
N ARG A 310 23.59 26.04 -24.49
CA ARG A 310 23.25 25.33 -25.75
C ARG A 310 22.53 26.22 -26.75
N ASN A 311 22.22 27.47 -26.38
CA ASN A 311 21.38 28.40 -27.12
C ASN A 311 20.06 27.79 -27.65
N GLN A 312 19.45 26.88 -26.86
CA GLN A 312 18.24 26.16 -27.24
C GLN A 312 17.31 26.00 -26.03
N PRO A 313 16.09 26.58 -26.04
CA PRO A 313 15.13 26.42 -24.96
C PRO A 313 14.68 24.96 -24.82
N ILE A 314 14.19 24.60 -23.63
CA ILE A 314 13.61 23.27 -23.40
C ILE A 314 12.10 23.31 -23.63
N GLY A 315 11.61 22.35 -24.41
CA GLY A 315 10.19 22.16 -24.70
C GLY A 315 9.59 21.01 -23.90
N PHE A 316 8.49 21.23 -23.20
CA PHE A 316 7.78 20.17 -22.47
C PHE A 316 6.28 20.48 -22.34
N PRO A 317 5.41 19.45 -22.21
CA PRO A 317 4.00 19.66 -21.89
C PRO A 317 3.86 20.03 -20.41
N LEU A 318 3.27 21.20 -20.15
CA LEU A 318 3.16 21.78 -18.83
C LEU A 318 2.12 21.06 -17.96
N GLY A 319 2.44 20.83 -16.69
CA GLY A 319 1.50 20.27 -15.71
C GLY A 319 1.26 18.76 -15.84
N GLN A 320 2.12 18.06 -16.60
CA GLN A 320 2.03 16.61 -16.80
C GLN A 320 3.14 15.84 -16.05
N GLY A 321 3.86 16.46 -15.13
CA GLY A 321 4.92 15.82 -14.35
C GLY A 321 6.13 15.44 -15.20
N ARG A 322 6.37 16.16 -16.31
CA ARG A 322 7.54 15.94 -17.19
C ARG A 322 8.80 16.67 -16.69
N VAL A 323 8.63 17.60 -15.77
CA VAL A 323 9.67 18.37 -15.07
C VAL A 323 9.41 18.31 -13.56
N ILE A 324 10.32 18.87 -12.76
CA ILE A 324 10.14 18.92 -11.30
C ILE A 324 8.86 19.69 -10.92
N PRO A 325 8.18 19.34 -9.80
CA PRO A 325 6.91 19.97 -9.42
C PRO A 325 6.96 21.51 -9.35
N GLY A 326 8.05 22.07 -8.82
CA GLY A 326 8.22 23.52 -8.72
C GLY A 326 8.32 24.23 -10.08
N TRP A 327 8.70 23.53 -11.15
CA TRP A 327 8.64 24.05 -12.51
C TRP A 327 7.23 23.98 -13.10
N ASP A 328 6.55 22.84 -12.95
CA ASP A 328 5.16 22.70 -13.42
C ASP A 328 4.27 23.78 -12.79
N GLU A 329 4.45 24.06 -11.51
CA GLU A 329 3.76 25.16 -10.81
C GLU A 329 4.28 26.54 -11.22
N GLY A 330 5.59 26.76 -11.17
CA GLY A 330 6.19 28.07 -11.41
C GLY A 330 5.96 28.62 -12.82
N ILE A 331 6.11 27.77 -13.84
CA ILE A 331 5.93 28.16 -15.24
C ILE A 331 4.45 28.37 -15.57
N ALA A 332 3.53 27.63 -14.94
CA ALA A 332 2.09 27.86 -15.09
C ALA A 332 1.61 29.24 -14.61
N MET A 333 2.40 29.93 -13.77
CA MET A 333 2.11 31.30 -13.36
C MET A 333 2.61 32.35 -14.38
N MET A 334 3.29 31.96 -15.45
CA MET A 334 3.94 32.88 -16.39
C MET A 334 3.10 33.13 -17.66
N LYS A 335 3.43 34.24 -18.33
CA LYS A 335 2.99 34.55 -19.71
C LYS A 335 4.19 34.60 -20.64
N GLU A 336 3.96 34.34 -21.90
CA GLU A 336 4.99 34.40 -22.95
C GLU A 336 5.72 35.76 -22.95
N GLY A 337 7.05 35.69 -23.05
CA GLY A 337 7.98 36.83 -22.93
C GLY A 337 8.30 37.24 -21.49
N GLY A 338 7.73 36.56 -20.50
CA GLY A 338 7.94 36.80 -19.07
C GLY A 338 9.22 36.16 -18.53
N LYS A 339 9.79 36.78 -17.49
CA LYS A 339 10.94 36.28 -16.74
C LYS A 339 10.60 36.13 -15.27
N MET A 340 10.91 34.98 -14.71
CA MET A 340 10.63 34.67 -13.32
C MET A 340 11.82 33.93 -12.71
N LYS A 341 12.20 34.36 -11.51
CA LYS A 341 13.12 33.59 -10.67
C LYS A 341 12.29 32.66 -9.81
N LEU A 342 12.58 31.36 -9.85
CA LEU A 342 11.97 30.35 -9.00
C LEU A 342 13.00 29.90 -7.96
N ILE A 343 12.63 29.89 -6.70
CA ILE A 343 13.42 29.33 -5.61
C ILE A 343 12.63 28.14 -5.05
N ILE A 344 13.13 26.95 -5.33
CA ILE A 344 12.38 25.70 -5.24
C ILE A 344 12.93 24.90 -4.05
N PRO A 345 12.14 24.68 -2.99
CA PRO A 345 12.54 23.78 -1.90
C PRO A 345 12.75 22.37 -2.43
N TYR A 346 13.55 21.55 -1.74
CA TYR A 346 13.88 20.21 -2.24
C TYR A 346 12.66 19.31 -2.44
N THR A 347 11.60 19.53 -1.65
CA THR A 347 10.29 18.85 -1.75
C THR A 347 9.56 19.11 -3.07
N LEU A 348 9.86 20.22 -3.75
CA LEU A 348 9.35 20.56 -5.08
C LEU A 348 10.41 20.41 -6.19
N ALA A 349 11.60 19.93 -5.84
CA ALA A 349 12.73 19.68 -6.74
C ALA A 349 13.00 18.17 -6.87
N TYR A 350 14.22 17.72 -6.53
CA TYR A 350 14.65 16.31 -6.65
C TYR A 350 14.58 15.52 -5.33
N GLY A 351 13.95 16.08 -4.30
CA GLY A 351 13.62 15.37 -3.07
C GLY A 351 14.82 14.86 -2.26
N GLU A 352 14.58 13.81 -1.49
CA GLU A 352 15.54 13.11 -0.63
C GLU A 352 16.73 12.50 -1.40
N ARG A 353 16.59 12.25 -2.71
CA ARG A 353 17.60 11.51 -3.50
C ARG A 353 18.54 12.42 -4.28
N GLY A 354 18.10 13.63 -4.64
CA GLY A 354 18.85 14.47 -5.57
C GLY A 354 18.81 13.93 -7.01
N PHE A 355 19.72 14.39 -7.86
CA PHE A 355 19.80 13.99 -9.27
C PHE A 355 21.24 13.77 -9.74
N GLY A 356 21.55 12.49 -9.99
CA GLY A 356 22.90 12.04 -10.34
C GLY A 356 23.94 12.56 -9.36
N ASP A 357 25.14 12.86 -9.87
CA ASP A 357 26.24 13.45 -9.08
C ASP A 357 26.21 14.99 -9.09
N ILE A 358 25.15 15.59 -9.65
CA ILE A 358 25.09 17.02 -9.94
C ILE A 358 24.29 17.77 -8.88
N ILE A 359 23.15 17.20 -8.46
CA ILE A 359 22.25 17.80 -7.49
C ILE A 359 22.23 16.90 -6.24
N PRO A 360 22.74 17.38 -5.10
CA PRO A 360 22.73 16.60 -3.86
C PRO A 360 21.31 16.26 -3.37
N PRO A 361 21.18 15.19 -2.55
CA PRO A 361 20.02 14.97 -1.69
C PRO A 361 19.57 16.24 -0.97
N LYS A 362 18.24 16.45 -0.89
CA LYS A 362 17.61 17.57 -0.19
C LYS A 362 18.10 18.96 -0.63
N ALA A 363 18.67 19.11 -1.82
CA ALA A 363 19.16 20.41 -2.29
C ALA A 363 18.00 21.31 -2.78
N PRO A 364 17.82 22.51 -2.20
CA PRO A 364 16.98 23.54 -2.79
C PRO A 364 17.67 24.12 -4.03
N LEU A 365 16.85 24.54 -5.01
CA LEU A 365 17.34 25.02 -6.30
C LEU A 365 16.88 26.45 -6.56
N VAL A 366 17.70 27.20 -7.28
CA VAL A 366 17.34 28.53 -7.80
C VAL A 366 17.36 28.46 -9.32
N PHE A 367 16.27 28.83 -9.96
CA PHE A 367 16.16 28.92 -11.40
C PHE A 367 15.86 30.35 -11.84
N ASP A 368 16.65 30.83 -12.78
CA ASP A 368 16.32 31.99 -13.59
C ASP A 368 15.58 31.48 -14.82
N THR A 369 14.31 31.83 -15.04
CA THR A 369 13.48 31.29 -16.13
C THR A 369 12.93 32.39 -17.04
N GLU A 370 12.81 32.10 -18.33
CA GLU A 370 12.21 32.94 -19.36
C GLU A 370 11.27 32.08 -20.21
N LEU A 371 9.97 32.40 -20.19
CA LEU A 371 8.99 31.69 -21.01
C LEU A 371 9.02 32.26 -22.43
N VAL A 372 9.52 31.47 -23.37
CA VAL A 372 9.78 31.89 -24.75
C VAL A 372 8.53 31.83 -25.60
N SER A 373 7.79 30.72 -25.53
CA SER A 373 6.55 30.54 -26.32
C SER A 373 5.62 29.51 -25.71
N VAL A 374 4.32 29.67 -25.94
CA VAL A 374 3.28 28.67 -25.63
C VAL A 374 2.68 28.16 -26.94
N ALA A 375 2.69 26.84 -27.14
CA ALA A 375 2.10 26.20 -28.32
C ALA A 375 0.57 26.41 -28.37
N GLU A 376 0.01 26.39 -29.59
CA GLU A 376 -1.42 26.62 -29.83
C GLU A 376 -2.37 25.59 -29.22
#